data_AF-A0A2T5IGH3-F1
#
_entry.id   AF-A0A2T5IGH3-F1
#
_cell.length_a   1.000
_cell.length_b   1.000
_cell.length_c   1.000
_cell.angle_alpha   90.00
_cell.angle_beta   90.00
_cell.angle_gamma   90.00
#
_symmetry.space_group_name_H-M   'P 1'
#
loop_
_entity.id
_entity.type
_entity.pdbx_description
1 polymer ?
#
loop_
_entity_poly.entity_id
_entity_poly.type
_entity_poly.pdbx_seq_one_letter_code
_entity_poly.pdbx_strand_id
1 'polypeptide(L)'
;MEIASSTNQLSHEAHVHGVATLNVVLEDHAVFMEFESPAMNLLGFEHAPVNDEQNALFISTQRTLADTSRLFSFSAKACQVENVAIQMPDRHSHRDSDQHQDYHGEHADIHARYMF
;
A
#
# COMPACT_ATOMS: atom_id res chain seq x y z
N MET A 1 8.35 9.07 30.04
CA MET A 1 8.67 7.99 29.08
C MET A 1 8.66 8.64 27.71
N GLU A 2 9.82 9.07 27.24
CA GLU A 2 9.97 9.74 25.96
C GLU A 2 9.92 8.68 24.85
N ILE A 3 8.95 8.79 23.96
CA ILE A 3 8.93 7.98 22.74
C ILE A 3 9.95 8.62 21.81
N ALA A 4 11.15 8.03 21.75
CA ALA A 4 12.14 8.38 20.76
C ALA A 4 11.55 8.13 19.38
N SER A 5 11.41 9.21 18.60
CA SER A 5 11.00 9.16 17.20
C SER A 5 12.15 8.51 16.43
N SER A 6 12.02 7.21 16.16
CA SER A 6 12.92 6.50 15.26
C SER A 6 12.77 7.12 13.88
N THR A 7 13.82 7.81 13.43
CA THR A 7 14.03 8.15 12.04
C THR A 7 13.73 6.94 11.17
N ASN A 8 12.69 7.02 10.35
CA ASN A 8 12.32 5.95 9.44
C ASN A 8 13.47 5.82 8.42
N GLN A 9 14.37 4.88 8.67
CA GLN A 9 15.24 4.33 7.63
C GLN A 9 14.29 3.64 6.66
N LEU A 10 13.84 4.37 5.63
CA LEU A 10 13.26 3.77 4.44
C LEU A 10 14.36 2.91 3.82
N SER A 11 14.39 1.64 4.21
CA SER A 11 15.29 0.65 3.67
C SER A 11 14.98 0.47 2.18
N HIS A 12 16.00 0.71 1.37
CA HIS A 12 16.15 0.24 -0.01
C HIS A 12 16.17 -1.31 -0.02
N GLU A 13 15.09 -1.98 0.36
CA GLU A 13 15.00 -3.42 0.20
C GLU A 13 14.63 -3.76 -1.23
N ALA A 14 15.34 -4.73 -1.80
CA ALA A 14 14.94 -5.29 -3.08
C ALA A 14 13.61 -6.02 -2.87
N HIS A 15 12.52 -5.51 -3.44
CA HIS A 15 11.23 -6.19 -3.36
C HIS A 15 11.17 -7.34 -4.37
N VAL A 16 10.59 -8.47 -3.96
CA VAL A 16 10.45 -9.65 -4.81
C VAL A 16 9.09 -9.60 -5.49
N HIS A 17 9.09 -9.39 -6.81
CA HIS A 17 7.86 -9.48 -7.61
C HIS A 17 7.20 -10.85 -7.43
N GLY A 18 5.88 -10.87 -7.36
CA GLY A 18 5.07 -12.04 -7.07
C GLY A 18 4.89 -12.37 -5.60
N VAL A 19 5.54 -11.64 -4.68
CA VAL A 19 5.39 -11.81 -3.23
C VAL A 19 4.74 -10.56 -2.62
N ALA A 20 3.78 -10.79 -1.73
CA ALA A 20 3.14 -9.78 -0.91
C ALA A 20 3.05 -10.30 0.53
N THR A 21 3.04 -9.38 1.49
CA THR A 21 2.98 -9.70 2.92
C THR A 21 1.67 -9.18 3.50
N LEU A 22 1.04 -9.99 4.36
CA LEU A 22 -0.09 -9.58 5.19
C LEU A 22 0.26 -9.88 6.64
N ASN A 23 0.50 -8.83 7.42
CA ASN A 23 0.67 -8.91 8.86
C ASN A 23 -0.70 -8.80 9.54
N VAL A 24 -0.95 -9.63 10.54
CA VAL A 24 -2.21 -9.65 11.29
C VAL A 24 -1.91 -9.69 12.78
N VAL A 25 -2.50 -8.76 13.54
CA VAL A 25 -2.41 -8.70 14.99
C VAL A 25 -3.83 -8.70 15.56
N LEU A 26 -4.04 -9.55 16.56
CA LEU A 26 -5.25 -9.57 17.37
C LEU A 26 -4.87 -9.15 18.79
N GLU A 27 -5.41 -8.02 19.24
CA GLU A 27 -5.20 -7.49 20.58
C GLU A 27 -6.57 -7.13 21.20
N ASP A 28 -6.84 -7.69 22.38
CA ASP A 28 -8.14 -7.63 23.05
C ASP A 28 -9.33 -7.99 22.13
N HIS A 29 -10.00 -6.98 21.58
CA HIS A 29 -11.18 -7.11 20.71
C HIS A 29 -10.97 -6.44 19.35
N ALA A 30 -9.75 -6.04 19.01
CA ALA A 30 -9.40 -5.36 17.77
C ALA A 30 -8.51 -6.23 16.88
N VAL A 31 -8.74 -6.16 15.58
CA VAL A 31 -7.88 -6.79 14.56
C VAL A 31 -7.20 -5.70 13.75
N PHE A 32 -5.87 -5.70 13.79
CA PHE A 32 -5.02 -4.85 12.96
C PHE A 32 -4.43 -5.67 11.84
N MET A 33 -4.54 -5.17 10.61
CA MET A 33 -3.93 -5.80 9.45
C MET A 33 -3.11 -4.78 8.67
N GLU A 34 -1.94 -5.20 8.22
CA GLU A 34 -1.08 -4.43 7.32
C GLU A 34 -0.72 -5.30 6.12
N PHE A 35 -1.08 -4.81 4.95
CA PHE A 35 -0.78 -5.40 3.67
C PHE A 35 0.29 -4.58 2.96
N GLU A 36 1.30 -5.26 2.45
CA GLU A 36 2.41 -4.68 1.70
C GLU A 36 2.67 -5.50 0.44
N SER A 37 2.81 -4.82 -0.69
CA SER A 37 3.06 -5.48 -1.97
C SER A 37 3.73 -4.52 -2.94
N PRO A 38 4.70 -4.99 -3.75
CA PRO A 38 5.10 -4.32 -4.98
C PRO A 38 3.89 -3.95 -5.83
N ALA A 39 3.88 -2.74 -6.41
CA ALA A 39 2.84 -2.32 -7.34
C ALA A 39 2.75 -3.25 -8.55
N MET A 40 3.88 -3.82 -8.99
CA MET A 40 3.94 -4.81 -10.05
C MET A 40 2.95 -5.99 -9.84
N ASN A 41 2.70 -6.41 -8.59
CA ASN A 41 1.83 -7.55 -8.31
C ASN A 41 0.35 -7.27 -8.57
N LEU A 42 -0.10 -6.02 -8.37
CA LEU A 42 -1.51 -5.64 -8.47
C LEU A 42 -1.82 -4.81 -9.71
N LEU A 43 -0.86 -3.98 -10.15
CA LEU A 43 -0.98 -3.08 -11.28
C LEU A 43 -0.26 -3.61 -12.53
N GLY A 44 0.74 -4.48 -12.38
CA GLY A 44 1.59 -4.92 -13.48
C GLY A 44 2.58 -3.86 -13.97
N PHE A 45 2.78 -2.79 -13.20
CA PHE A 45 3.74 -1.72 -13.45
C PHE A 45 4.10 -0.98 -12.14
N GLU A 46 5.25 -0.30 -12.13
CA GLU A 46 5.77 0.44 -10.97
C GLU A 46 5.87 1.96 -11.20
N HIS A 47 5.54 2.44 -12.39
CA HIS A 47 5.53 3.88 -12.68
C HIS A 47 4.13 4.47 -12.48
N ALA A 48 4.03 5.80 -12.45
CA ALA A 48 2.74 6.49 -12.49
C ALA A 48 1.91 6.02 -13.72
N PRO A 49 0.57 5.85 -13.61
CA PRO A 49 -0.26 5.44 -14.75
C PRO A 49 -0.11 6.38 -15.95
N VAL A 50 0.19 5.86 -17.15
CA VAL A 50 0.48 6.68 -18.34
C VAL A 50 -0.63 6.70 -19.39
N ASN A 51 -1.65 5.86 -19.26
CA ASN A 51 -2.78 5.76 -20.19
C ASN A 51 -4.10 5.46 -19.45
N ASP A 52 -5.21 5.44 -20.19
CA ASP A 52 -6.55 5.24 -19.62
C ASP A 52 -6.73 3.85 -18.99
N GLU A 53 -6.15 2.80 -19.60
CA GLU A 53 -6.21 1.43 -19.10
C GLU A 53 -5.51 1.29 -17.74
N GLN A 54 -4.29 1.82 -17.62
CA GLN A 54 -3.54 1.83 -16.37
C GLN A 54 -4.22 2.71 -15.31
N ASN A 55 -4.83 3.82 -15.71
CA ASN A 55 -5.60 4.66 -14.80
C ASN A 55 -6.82 3.92 -14.24
N ALA A 56 -7.54 3.20 -15.10
CA ALA A 56 -8.67 2.38 -14.69
C ALA A 56 -8.23 1.28 -13.73
N LEU A 57 -7.11 0.60 -14.03
CA LEU A 57 -6.56 -0.46 -13.18
C LEU A 57 -6.11 0.06 -11.81
N PHE A 58 -5.46 1.23 -11.77
CA PHE A 58 -5.09 1.90 -10.53
C PHE A 58 -6.33 2.17 -9.67
N ILE A 59 -7.37 2.76 -10.27
CA ILE A 59 -8.60 3.11 -9.55
C ILE A 59 -9.33 1.85 -9.06
N SER A 60 -9.43 0.80 -9.90
CA SER A 60 -10.09 -0.44 -9.51
C SER A 60 -9.35 -1.18 -8.40
N THR A 61 -8.02 -1.12 -8.42
CA THR A 61 -7.17 -1.69 -7.36
C THR A 61 -7.38 -0.95 -6.05
N GLN A 62 -7.31 0.38 -6.07
CA GLN A 62 -7.58 1.20 -4.88
C GLN A 62 -8.98 0.94 -4.31
N ARG A 63 -10.01 0.86 -5.17
CA ARG A 63 -11.38 0.52 -4.72
C ARG A 63 -11.48 -0.88 -4.14
N THR A 64 -10.81 -1.86 -4.74
CA THR A 64 -10.78 -3.23 -4.22
C THR A 64 -10.14 -3.28 -2.85
N LEU A 65 -9.00 -2.60 -2.67
CA LEU A 65 -8.31 -2.50 -1.39
C LEU A 65 -9.14 -1.78 -0.32
N ALA A 66 -10.02 -0.85 -0.72
CA ALA A 66 -10.92 -0.14 0.18
C ALA A 66 -12.18 -0.93 0.57
N ASP A 67 -12.59 -1.91 -0.24
CA ASP A 67 -13.77 -2.74 0.02
C ASP A 67 -13.41 -3.92 0.94
N THR A 68 -13.24 -3.61 2.22
CA THR A 68 -12.88 -4.59 3.25
C THR A 68 -13.87 -5.74 3.36
N SER A 69 -15.15 -5.49 3.09
CA SER A 69 -16.22 -6.51 3.14
C SER A 69 -16.05 -7.60 2.08
N ARG A 70 -15.39 -7.26 0.96
CA ARG A 70 -15.06 -8.19 -0.11
C ARG A 70 -13.75 -8.93 0.13
N LEU A 71 -12.79 -8.28 0.80
CA LEU A 71 -11.47 -8.85 1.05
C LEU A 71 -11.45 -9.79 2.26
N PHE A 72 -12.20 -9.45 3.31
CA PHE A 72 -12.12 -10.10 4.60
C PHE A 72 -13.50 -10.55 5.06
N SER A 73 -13.55 -11.74 5.65
CA SER A 73 -14.76 -12.29 6.26
C SER A 73 -14.42 -12.83 7.64
N PHE A 74 -15.14 -12.33 8.64
CA PHE A 74 -15.02 -12.77 10.02
C PHE A 74 -16.24 -13.61 10.40
N SER A 75 -16.02 -14.73 11.08
CA SER A 75 -17.11 -15.58 11.60
C SER A 75 -17.87 -14.87 12.73
N ALA A 76 -17.19 -14.01 13.48
CA ALA A 76 -17.80 -13.12 14.45
C ALA A 76 -18.47 -11.94 13.72
N LYS A 77 -19.79 -11.81 13.87
CA LYS A 77 -20.59 -10.71 13.30
C LYS A 77 -20.20 -9.30 13.80
N ALA A 78 -19.30 -9.22 14.79
CA ALA A 78 -18.94 -8.00 15.50
C ALA A 78 -17.71 -7.27 14.94
N CYS A 79 -16.86 -7.92 14.13
CA CYS A 79 -15.70 -7.26 13.54
C CYS A 79 -16.15 -6.36 12.38
N GLN A 80 -16.34 -5.08 12.67
CA GLN A 80 -16.75 -4.05 11.73
C GLN A 80 -15.55 -3.18 11.42
N VAL A 81 -15.41 -2.74 10.16
CA VAL A 81 -14.29 -1.87 9.80
C VAL A 81 -14.36 -0.54 10.56
N GLU A 82 -13.30 -0.23 11.31
CA GLU A 82 -13.14 1.03 12.02
C GLU A 82 -12.28 2.01 11.21
N ASN A 83 -11.21 1.52 10.58
CA ASN A 83 -10.33 2.35 9.77
C ASN A 83 -9.74 1.60 8.58
N VAL A 84 -9.56 2.33 7.48
CA VAL A 84 -8.85 1.88 6.28
C VAL A 84 -7.94 3.01 5.81
N ALA A 85 -6.65 2.74 5.69
CA ALA A 85 -5.67 3.66 5.12
C ALA A 85 -4.91 2.95 3.99
N ILE A 86 -4.97 3.50 2.78
CA ILE A 86 -4.32 2.91 1.60
C ILE A 86 -3.37 3.94 1.02
N GLN A 87 -2.11 3.54 0.89
CA GLN A 87 -1.06 4.26 0.19
C GLN A 87 -0.82 3.53 -1.13
N MET A 88 -1.00 4.28 -2.22
CA MET A 88 -0.76 3.81 -3.58
C MET A 88 0.42 4.61 -4.15
N PRO A 89 1.13 4.08 -5.16
CA PRO A 89 2.14 4.83 -5.89
C PRO A 89 1.60 6.14 -6.46
N ASP A 90 2.49 7.13 -6.62
CA ASP A 90 2.11 8.44 -7.12
C ASP A 90 1.50 8.39 -8.52
N ARG A 91 0.44 9.18 -8.71
CA ARG A 91 -0.25 9.30 -10.00
C ARG A 91 0.45 10.24 -10.98
N HIS A 92 1.44 11.01 -10.52
CA HIS A 92 2.12 12.01 -11.31
C HIS A 92 3.55 11.55 -11.59
N SER A 93 3.89 11.39 -12.87
CA SER A 93 5.30 11.34 -13.27
C SER A 93 5.84 12.77 -13.24
N HIS A 94 6.92 13.02 -12.52
CA HIS A 94 7.60 14.31 -12.58
C HIS A 94 8.03 14.59 -14.03
N ARG A 95 7.37 15.56 -14.66
CA ARG A 95 7.86 16.22 -15.87
C ARG A 95 8.29 17.63 -15.48
N ASP A 96 9.55 17.94 -15.82
CA ASP A 96 10.25 19.24 -15.81
C ASP A 96 10.87 19.77 -14.50
N SER A 97 12.19 19.56 -14.32
CA SER A 97 13.21 20.63 -14.44
C SER A 97 14.64 20.07 -14.24
N ASP A 98 15.60 20.59 -15.01
CA ASP A 98 17.03 20.31 -14.95
C ASP A 98 17.64 20.53 -13.56
N GLN A 99 17.73 19.50 -12.71
CA GLN A 99 18.73 19.43 -11.63
C GLN A 99 19.14 17.97 -11.41
N HIS A 100 20.44 17.69 -11.52
CA HIS A 100 21.04 16.41 -11.17
C HIS A 100 20.69 16.05 -9.73
N GLN A 101 19.79 15.09 -9.55
CA GLN A 101 19.64 14.31 -8.33
C GLN A 101 19.54 12.86 -8.76
N ASP A 102 20.41 12.03 -8.18
CA ASP A 102 20.40 10.59 -8.35
C ASP A 102 19.01 10.07 -7.99
N TYR A 103 18.18 9.81 -9.00
CA TYR A 103 16.89 9.16 -8.83
C TYR A 103 17.16 7.70 -8.49
N HIS A 104 17.38 7.48 -7.19
CA HIS A 104 16.96 6.26 -6.54
C HIS A 104 15.47 6.10 -6.83
N GLY A 105 15.13 5.22 -7.78
CA GLY A 105 13.74 4.85 -8.01
C GLY A 105 13.21 4.31 -6.69
N GLU A 106 12.41 5.10 -5.98
CA GLU A 106 11.60 4.58 -4.89
C GLU A 106 10.75 3.47 -5.50
N HIS A 107 11.01 2.23 -5.07
CA HIS A 107 10.23 1.08 -5.50
C HIS A 107 8.76 1.40 -5.18
N ALA A 108 7.93 1.36 -6.21
CA ALA A 108 6.53 1.72 -6.07
C ALA A 108 5.79 0.60 -5.37
N ASP A 109 5.61 0.71 -4.06
CA ASP A 109 4.85 -0.26 -3.28
C ASP A 109 3.45 0.24 -2.98
N ILE A 110 2.59 -0.72 -2.65
CA ILE A 110 1.24 -0.51 -2.17
C ILE A 110 1.21 -0.96 -0.73
N HIS A 111 0.82 -0.05 0.16
CA HIS A 111 0.59 -0.34 1.57
C HIS A 111 -0.87 -0.10 1.92
N ALA A 112 -1.50 -1.06 2.59
CA ALA A 112 -2.85 -0.89 3.11
C ALA A 112 -2.91 -1.31 4.58
N ARG A 113 -3.51 -0.47 5.42
CA ARG A 113 -3.72 -0.75 6.83
C ARG A 113 -5.22 -0.78 7.12
N TYR A 114 -5.61 -1.78 7.89
CA TYR A 114 -7.00 -2.02 8.26
C TYR A 114 -7.12 -2.22 9.77
N MET A 115 -8.18 -1.65 10.34
CA MET A 115 -8.54 -1.83 11.74
C MET A 115 -10.01 -2.25 11.80
N PHE A 116 -10.28 -3.35 12.49
CA PHE A 116 -11.61 -3.91 12.73
C PHE A 116 -11.84 -4.18 14.22
#